data_AF-K0IMG0-F1
#
_entry.id   AF-K0IMG0-F1
#
_cell.length_a   1.000
_cell.length_b   1.000
_cell.length_c   1.000
_cell.angle_alpha   90.00
_cell.angle_beta   90.00
_cell.angle_gamma   90.00
#
_symmetry.space_group_name_H-M   'P 1'
#
loop_
_entity.id
_entity.type
_entity.pdbx_description
1 polymer ?
#
loop_
_entity_poly.entity_id
_entity_poly.type
_entity_poly.pdbx_seq_one_letter_code
_entity_poly.pdbx_strand_id
1 'polypeptide(L)' 'MHKSARTDDGQPIGYIAADDEESIIVLASRFREYNIPKLHVKAFDGSQIYLDFASNELEQYRIA' A
#
# COMPACT_ATOMS: atom_id res chain seq x y z
N MET A 1 -4.14 15.62 2.46
CA MET A 1 -4.15 14.87 1.19
C MET A 1 -4.45 13.42 1.52
N HIS A 2 -5.56 12.86 1.05
CA HIS A 2 -5.86 11.44 1.26
C HIS A 2 -5.14 10.64 0.18
N LYS A 3 -4.10 9.89 0.55
CA LYS A 3 -3.38 9.01 -0.38
C LYS A 3 -3.93 7.60 -0.27
N SER A 4 -4.24 6.96 -1.39
CA SER A 4 -4.65 5.55 -1.47
C SER A 4 -3.56 4.68 -2.09
N ALA A 5 -3.62 3.36 -1.85
CA ALA A 5 -2.75 2.38 -2.49
C ALA A 5 -3.55 1.36 -3.31
N ARG A 6 -3.02 0.98 -4.47
CA ARG A 6 -3.51 -0.08 -5.34
C ARG A 6 -2.38 -1.04 -5.73
N THR A 7 -2.72 -2.31 -5.87
CA THR A 7 -1.85 -3.35 -6.43
C THR A 7 -1.71 -3.22 -7.95
N ASP A 8 -0.78 -3.94 -8.55
CA ASP A 8 -0.53 -3.91 -10.00
C ASP A 8 -1.75 -4.40 -10.80
N ASP A 9 -2.50 -5.37 -10.27
CA ASP A 9 -3.79 -5.83 -10.82
C ASP A 9 -4.95 -4.84 -10.63
N GLY A 10 -4.66 -3.66 -10.06
CA GLY A 10 -5.62 -2.57 -9.89
C GLY A 10 -6.53 -2.70 -8.67
N GLN A 11 -6.32 -3.71 -7.81
CA GLN A 11 -7.15 -3.89 -6.62
C GLN A 11 -6.83 -2.81 -5.57
N PRO A 12 -7.85 -2.09 -5.07
CA PRO A 12 -7.65 -1.13 -3.99
C PRO A 12 -7.30 -1.85 -2.68
N ILE A 13 -6.25 -1.39 -2.01
CA ILE A 13 -5.84 -1.91 -0.71
C ILE A 13 -6.51 -1.08 0.39
N GLY A 14 -6.31 0.23 0.35
CA GLY A 14 -6.69 1.12 1.43
C GLY A 14 -6.05 2.49 1.32
N TYR A 15 -5.95 3.20 2.45
CA TYR A 15 -5.32 4.51 2.53
C TYR A 15 -3.98 4.46 3.25
N ILE A 16 -3.09 5.38 2.90
CA ILE A 16 -1.79 5.53 3.56
C ILE A 16 -2.02 6.15 4.94
N ALA A 17 -1.74 5.38 5.98
CA ALA A 17 -1.85 5.80 7.38
C ALA A 17 -0.56 6.49 7.86
N ALA A 18 0.60 6.01 7.40
CA ALA A 18 1.91 6.58 7.68
C ALA A 18 2.88 6.28 6.53
N ASP A 19 3.94 7.08 6.43
CA ASP A 19 5.11 6.77 5.61
C ASP A 19 6.39 7.05 6.40
N ASP A 20 7.36 6.16 6.29
CA ASP A 20 8.71 6.32 6.82
C ASP A 20 9.73 6.33 5.68
N GLU A 21 11.03 6.34 5.96
CA GLU A 21 12.06 6.41 4.92
C GLU A 21 12.03 5.19 3.96
N GLU A 22 11.74 4.00 4.49
CA GLU A 22 11.85 2.72 3.79
C GLU A 22 10.49 2.16 3.37
N SER A 23 9.42 2.49 4.08
CA SER A 23 8.11 1.84 3.91
C SER A 23 6.91 2.80 3.95
N ILE A 24 5.75 2.28 3.55
CA ILE A 24 4.45 2.91 3.72
C ILE A 24 3.52 1.98 4.50
N ILE A 25 2.79 2.53 5.45
CA ILE A 25 1.75 1.82 6.19
C ILE A 25 0.42 2.06 5.52
N VAL A 26 -0.24 1.00 5.09
CA VAL A 26 -1.56 1.05 4.44
C VAL A 26 -2.61 0.44 5.36
N LEU A 27 -3.62 1.23 5.71
CA LEU A 27 -4.80 0.74 6.43
C LEU A 27 -5.89 0.36 5.43
N ALA A 28 -6.16 -0.94 5.32
CA ALA A 28 -7.23 -1.47 4.48
C ALA A 28 -8.58 -1.50 5.22
N SER A 29 -8.55 -1.75 6.53
CA SER A 29 -9.72 -1.84 7.41
C SER A 29 -9.27 -1.72 8.87
N ARG A 30 -10.20 -1.60 9.83
CA ARG A 30 -9.87 -1.49 11.28
C ARG A 30 -8.97 -2.61 11.84
N PHE A 31 -8.85 -3.73 11.13
CA PHE A 31 -8.12 -4.92 11.56
C PHE A 31 -7.07 -5.38 10.55
N ARG A 32 -6.77 -4.59 9.52
CA ARG A 32 -5.80 -4.96 8.47
C ARG A 32 -4.91 -3.78 8.14
N GLU A 33 -3.66 -3.92 8.57
CA GLU A 33 -2.55 -3.02 8.29
C GLU A 33 -1.45 -3.76 7.54
N TYR A 34 -0.91 -3.09 6.52
CA TYR A 34 0.17 -3.60 5.70
C TYR A 34 1.36 -2.66 5.76
N ASN A 35 2.56 -3.21 5.97
CA ASN A 35 3.81 -2.49 5.88
C ASN A 35 4.46 -2.80 4.52
N ILE A 36 4.35 -1.86 3.59
CA ILE A 36 4.76 -2.07 2.20
C ILE A 36 6.07 -1.32 1.96
N PRO A 37 7.16 -2.02 1.58
CA PRO A 37 8.42 -1.36 1.23
C PRO A 37 8.23 -0.38 0.05
N LYS A 38 8.84 0.80 0.13
CA LYS A 38 8.82 1.79 -0.96
C LYS A 38 9.48 1.27 -2.24
N LEU A 39 10.31 0.22 -2.15
CA LEU A 39 10.83 -0.50 -3.32
C LEU A 39 9.72 -1.03 -4.23
N HIS A 40 8.56 -1.36 -3.65
CA HIS A 40 7.40 -1.84 -4.39
C HIS A 40 6.50 -0.73 -4.93
N VAL A 41 6.86 0.55 -4.71
CA VAL A 41 6.10 1.67 -5.25
C VAL A 41 6.53 1.93 -6.69
N LYS A 42 5.64 1.59 -7.63
CA LYS A 42 5.83 1.74 -9.07
C LYS A 42 5.59 3.18 -9.53
N ALA A 43 4.54 3.82 -9.02
CA ALA A 43 4.18 5.18 -9.42
C ALA A 43 3.34 5.89 -8.35
N PHE A 44 3.34 7.23 -8.41
CA PHE A 44 2.48 8.08 -7.60
C PHE A 44 1.91 9.23 -8.44
N ASP A 45 0.57 9.33 -8.50
CA ASP A 45 -0.14 10.32 -9.33
C ASP A 45 -0.67 11.51 -8.48
N GLY A 46 -0.02 11.83 -7.37
CA GLY A 46 -0.46 12.92 -6.47
C GLY A 46 -1.58 12.53 -5.49
N SER A 47 -2.41 11.54 -5.82
CA SER A 47 -3.47 11.03 -4.94
C SER A 47 -3.42 9.52 -4.68
N GLN A 48 -2.80 8.76 -5.58
CA GLN A 48 -2.79 7.29 -5.51
C GLN A 48 -1.38 6.74 -5.76
N ILE A 49 -1.00 5.77 -4.93
CA ILE A 49 0.21 4.96 -5.04
C ILE A 49 -0.16 3.68 -5.79
N TYR A 50 0.65 3.34 -6.78
CA TYR A 50 0.56 2.10 -7.54
C TYR A 50 1.74 1.21 -7.15
N LEU A 51 1.43 -0.03 -6.80
CA LEU A 51 2.42 -1.03 -6.42
C LEU A 51 2.76 -1.95 -7.59
N ASP A 52 3.91 -2.63 -7.54
CA ASP A 52 4.38 -3.54 -8.59
C ASP A 52 4.04 -5.01 -8.35
N PHE A 53 3.40 -5.35 -7.23
CA PHE A 53 2.96 -6.70 -6.90
C PHE A 53 1.44 -6.86 -6.97
N ALA A 54 0.98 -8.10 -7.08
CA ALA A 54 -0.43 -8.43 -7.19
C ALA A 54 -1.12 -8.60 -5.82
N SER A 55 -2.45 -8.48 -5.79
CA SER A 55 -3.24 -8.59 -4.57
C SER A 55 -3.15 -9.91 -3.82
N ASN A 56 -2.70 -10.99 -4.47
CA ASN A 56 -2.40 -12.27 -3.80
C ASN A 56 -1.13 -12.22 -2.94
N GLU A 57 -0.18 -11.34 -3.24
CA GLU A 57 1.07 -11.14 -2.50
C GLU A 57 0.87 -10.20 -1.31
N LEU A 58 -0.22 -9.42 -1.28
CA LEU A 58 -0.48 -8.40 -0.26
C LEU A 58 -0.38 -8.93 1.19
N GLU A 59 -0.85 -10.15 1.44
CA GLU A 59 -0.87 -10.75 2.77
C GLU A 59 0.54 -10.97 3.36
N GLN A 60 1.59 -11.03 2.53
CA GLN A 60 2.98 -11.17 3.00
C GLN A 60 3.50 -9.92 3.74
N TYR A 61 2.84 -8.78 3.54
CA TYR A 61 3.20 -7.49 4.13
C TYR A 61 2.35 -7.16 5.38
N ARG A 62 1.52 -8.08 5.87
CA ARG A 62 0.64 -7.83 7.00
C ARG A 62 1.41 -7.71 8.31
N ILE A 63 1.06 -6.73 9.15
CA ILE A 63 1.80 -6.41 10.38
C ILE A 63 1.29 -7.22 11.59
N ALA A 64 -0.02 -7.51 11.68
CA ALA A 64 -0.65 -8.50 12.58
C ALA A 64 -2.15 -8.64 12.26
#